data_AF-A0A4R6JL41-F1
#
_entry.id   AF-A0A4R6JL41-F1
#
_cell.length_a   1.000
_cell.length_b   1.000
_cell.length_c   1.000
_cell.angle_alpha   90.00
_cell.angle_beta   90.00
_cell.angle_gamma   90.00
#
_symmetry.space_group_name_H-M   'P 1'
#
loop_
_entity.id
_entity.type
_entity.pdbx_description
1 polymer ?
#
loop_
_entity_poly.entity_id
_entity_poly.type
_entity_poly.pdbx_seq_one_letter_code
_entity_poly.pdbx_strand_id
1 'polypeptide(L)'
;MTTLDDVRAAHRPAGRRLGIAVGMPASGELIDGVAEILREAGALPARRLARLRPRPGEVATRPQDAAYFVRRYGHEYTTIVLAPAHCDEAVAEACTAEGCALILTTLPV
;
A
#
# COMPACT_ATOMS: atom_id res chain seq x y z
N MET A 1 4.45 6.39 -14.85
CA MET A 1 3.16 7.10 -14.80
C MET A 1 2.20 6.10 -14.20
N THR A 2 2.00 6.14 -12.89
CA THR A 2 1.30 5.04 -12.19
C THR A 2 0.12 5.63 -11.43
N THR A 3 -1.08 5.21 -11.80
CA THR A 3 -2.35 5.85 -11.45
C THR A 3 -3.20 4.93 -10.56
N LEU A 4 -4.32 5.42 -10.05
CA LEU A 4 -5.30 4.60 -9.32
C LEU A 4 -5.78 3.39 -10.14
N ASP A 5 -5.69 3.44 -11.47
CA ASP A 5 -6.03 2.31 -12.33
C ASP A 5 -5.08 1.13 -12.15
N ASP A 6 -3.79 1.37 -11.91
CA ASP A 6 -2.83 0.31 -11.62
C ASP A 6 -3.15 -0.36 -10.28
N VAL A 7 -3.52 0.46 -9.28
CA VAL A 7 -3.96 -0.04 -7.98
C VAL A 7 -5.23 -0.90 -8.13
N ARG A 8 -6.20 -0.42 -8.92
CA ARG A 8 -7.45 -1.13 -9.19
C ARG A 8 -7.21 -2.44 -9.94
N ALA A 9 -6.32 -2.43 -10.94
CA ALA A 9 -5.97 -3.62 -11.70
C ALA A 9 -5.21 -4.67 -10.86
N ALA A 10 -4.37 -4.22 -9.93
CA ALA A 10 -3.62 -5.07 -9.02
C ALA A 10 -4.45 -5.61 -7.85
N HIS A 11 -5.47 -4.89 -7.40
CA HIS A 11 -6.33 -5.32 -6.30
C HIS A 11 -7.21 -6.50 -6.71
N ARG A 12 -6.74 -7.72 -6.41
CA ARG A 12 -7.44 -8.98 -6.66
C ARG A 12 -7.74 -9.67 -5.31
N PRO A 13 -8.79 -9.24 -4.58
CA PRO A 13 -9.07 -9.78 -3.27
C PRO A 13 -9.41 -11.27 -3.36
N ALA A 14 -8.73 -12.09 -2.57
CA ALA A 14 -8.92 -13.54 -2.54
C ALA A 14 -8.53 -14.12 -1.18
N GLY A 15 -9.37 -14.99 -0.63
CA GLY A 15 -9.14 -15.61 0.68
C GLY A 15 -8.94 -14.56 1.78
N ARG A 16 -7.74 -14.52 2.36
CA ARG A 16 -7.39 -13.58 3.46
C ARG A 16 -6.79 -12.27 2.96
N ARG A 17 -6.40 -12.17 1.68
CA ARG A 17 -5.83 -10.96 1.08
C ARG A 17 -6.95 -10.06 0.61
N LEU A 18 -7.29 -9.08 1.43
CA LEU A 18 -8.45 -8.22 1.20
C LEU A 18 -8.09 -6.73 1.31
N GLY A 19 -6.86 -6.41 1.74
CA GLY A 19 -6.46 -5.03 2.00
C GLY A 19 -5.57 -4.40 0.93
N ILE A 20 -5.49 -3.08 1.01
CA ILE A 20 -4.47 -2.25 0.35
C ILE A 20 -3.74 -1.46 1.44
N ALA A 21 -2.42 -1.41 1.36
CA ALA A 21 -1.61 -0.63 2.27
C ALA A 21 -0.98 0.56 1.54
N VAL A 22 -0.99 1.74 2.17
CA VAL A 22 -0.44 2.99 1.61
C VAL A 22 0.61 3.55 2.56
N GLY A 23 1.80 3.83 2.03
CA GLY A 23 2.86 4.56 2.74
C GLY A 23 2.52 6.03 2.89
N MET A 24 2.74 6.57 4.08
CA MET A 24 2.52 7.99 4.36
C MET A 24 3.85 8.78 4.33
N PRO A 25 3.84 10.09 3.99
CA PRO A 25 2.65 10.88 3.67
C PRO A 25 2.08 10.49 2.29
N ALA A 26 0.82 10.84 2.05
CA ALA A 26 0.05 10.52 0.85
C ALA A 26 -1.05 11.56 0.69
N SER A 27 -1.31 12.00 -0.54
CA SER A 27 -2.40 12.93 -0.82
C SER A 27 -3.75 12.36 -0.39
N GLY A 28 -4.68 13.26 -0.04
CA GLY A 28 -6.08 12.90 0.18
C GLY A 28 -6.68 12.19 -1.03
N GLU A 29 -6.35 12.65 -2.24
CA GLU A 29 -6.78 12.04 -3.50
C GLU A 29 -6.38 10.57 -3.61
N LEU A 30 -5.14 10.23 -3.30
CA LEU A 30 -4.69 8.83 -3.33
C LEU A 30 -5.45 8.00 -2.27
N ILE A 31 -5.57 8.53 -1.05
CA ILE A 31 -6.24 7.83 0.04
C ILE A 31 -7.72 7.58 -0.26
N ASP A 32 -8.42 8.58 -0.80
CA ASP A 32 -9.82 8.49 -1.15
C ASP A 32 -10.06 7.58 -2.35
N GLY A 33 -9.17 7.65 -3.37
CA GLY A 33 -9.21 6.75 -4.52
C GLY A 33 -8.98 5.28 -4.13
N VAL A 34 -8.02 5.00 -3.26
CA VAL A 34 -7.79 3.64 -2.72
C VAL A 34 -8.98 3.18 -1.87
N ALA A 35 -9.56 4.07 -1.08
CA ALA A 35 -10.77 3.74 -0.32
C ALA A 35 -11.93 3.39 -1.25
N GLU A 36 -12.08 4.07 -2.39
CA GLU A 36 -13.11 3.76 -3.36
C GLU A 36 -12.89 2.40 -4.03
N ILE A 37 -11.65 2.07 -4.42
CA ILE A 37 -11.30 0.74 -4.96
C ILE A 37 -11.69 -0.37 -3.97
N LEU A 38 -11.45 -0.15 -2.67
CA LEU A 38 -11.87 -1.11 -1.64
C LEU A 38 -13.40 -1.22 -1.53
N ARG A 39 -14.14 -0.11 -1.65
CA ARG A 39 -15.62 -0.13 -1.64
C ARG A 39 -16.18 -0.84 -2.86
N GLU A 40 -15.64 -0.57 -4.05
CA GLU A 40 -15.98 -1.26 -5.31
C GLU A 40 -15.80 -2.79 -5.16
N ALA A 41 -14.78 -3.22 -4.41
CA ALA A 41 -14.52 -4.62 -4.09
C ALA A 41 -15.37 -5.18 -2.92
N GLY A 42 -16.33 -4.42 -2.39
CA GLY A 42 -17.19 -4.82 -1.27
C GLY A 42 -16.50 -4.83 0.10
N ALA A 43 -15.31 -4.25 0.21
CA ALA A 43 -14.56 -4.15 1.47
C ALA A 43 -14.86 -2.83 2.20
N LEU A 44 -14.73 -2.84 3.53
CA LEU A 44 -14.82 -1.65 4.36
C LEU A 44 -13.43 -1.01 4.47
N PRO A 45 -13.19 0.22 3.95
CA PRO A 45 -11.88 0.86 3.99
C PRO A 45 -11.32 0.99 5.42
N ALA A 46 -12.17 1.27 6.41
CA ALA A 46 -11.77 1.37 7.81
C ALA A 46 -11.12 0.08 8.38
N ARG A 47 -11.30 -1.07 7.72
CA ARG A 47 -10.71 -2.36 8.12
C ARG A 47 -9.64 -2.86 7.16
N ARG A 48 -9.63 -2.37 5.91
CA ARG A 48 -8.83 -2.94 4.81
C ARG A 48 -7.88 -1.95 4.15
N LEU A 49 -7.96 -0.67 4.51
CA LEU A 49 -6.97 0.33 4.16
C LEU A 49 -5.99 0.52 5.31
N ALA A 50 -4.76 0.02 5.15
CA ALA A 50 -3.68 0.33 6.09
C ALA A 50 -2.96 1.59 5.66
N ARG A 51 -2.68 2.48 6.62
CA ARG A 51 -1.85 3.66 6.44
C ARG A 51 -0.56 3.45 7.21
N LEU A 52 0.54 3.15 6.53
CA LEU A 52 1.85 2.99 7.14
C LEU A 52 2.31 4.40 7.51
N ARG A 53 2.34 4.70 8.81
CA ARG A 53 2.70 6.03 9.32
C ARG A 53 4.20 6.11 9.56
N PRO A 54 4.81 7.31 9.40
CA PRO A 54 6.16 7.57 9.87
C PRO A 54 6.27 7.34 11.37
N ARG A 55 7.49 7.12 11.85
CA ARG A 55 7.78 7.11 13.28
C ARG A 55 7.60 8.51 13.87
N PRO A 56 7.40 8.65 15.19
CA PRO A 56 7.36 9.96 15.84
C PRO A 56 8.61 10.79 15.52
N GLY A 57 8.41 12.02 15.07
CA GLY A 57 9.49 12.93 14.67
C GLY A 57 9.95 12.81 13.22
N GLU A 58 9.39 11.87 12.45
CA GLU A 58 9.74 11.68 11.04
C GLU A 58 8.64 12.19 10.11
N VAL A 59 9.06 12.66 8.94
CA VAL A 59 8.16 13.23 7.94
C VAL A 59 7.57 12.17 7.02
N ALA A 60 8.19 10.99 6.92
CA ALA A 60 7.83 9.96 5.96
C ALA A 60 8.13 8.53 6.45
N THR A 61 7.41 7.57 5.88
CA THR A 61 7.61 6.15 6.14
C THR A 61 8.96 5.71 5.58
N ARG A 62 9.80 5.13 6.42
CA ARG A 62 11.08 4.58 5.98
C ARG A 62 10.86 3.30 5.15
N PRO A 63 11.69 3.04 4.12
CA PRO A 63 11.65 1.77 3.40
C PRO A 63 11.77 0.55 4.33
N GLN A 64 12.59 0.61 5.37
CA GLN A 64 12.77 -0.50 6.32
C GLN A 64 11.50 -0.80 7.12
N ASP A 65 10.72 0.23 7.49
CA ASP A 65 9.45 0.07 8.18
C ASP A 65 8.38 -0.51 7.25
N ALA A 66 8.39 -0.10 5.98
CA ALA A 66 7.53 -0.68 4.95
C ALA A 66 7.87 -2.16 4.69
N ALA A 67 9.14 -2.51 4.53
CA ALA A 67 9.59 -3.89 4.33
C ALA A 67 9.23 -4.76 5.55
N TYR A 68 9.43 -4.24 6.77
CA TYR A 68 9.01 -4.91 8.01
C TYR A 68 7.51 -5.16 8.04
N PHE A 69 6.70 -4.14 7.71
CA PHE A 69 5.24 -4.26 7.66
C PHE A 69 4.82 -5.35 6.68
N VAL A 70 5.39 -5.35 5.46
CA VAL A 70 5.05 -6.35 4.44
C VAL A 70 5.39 -7.74 4.91
N ARG A 71 6.60 -7.99 5.43
CA ARG A 71 6.98 -9.32 5.95
C ARG A 71 6.07 -9.81 7.07
N ARG A 72 5.52 -8.90 7.88
CA ARG A 72 4.68 -9.27 9.03
C ARG A 72 3.21 -9.44 8.68
N TYR A 73 2.68 -8.61 7.79
CA TYR A 73 1.25 -8.48 7.54
C TYR A 73 0.87 -8.63 6.07
N GLY A 74 1.83 -8.80 5.16
CA GLY A 74 1.64 -8.83 3.71
C GLY A 74 0.59 -9.85 3.27
N HIS A 75 0.49 -10.99 3.95
CA HIS A 75 -0.54 -12.00 3.74
C HIS A 75 -2.01 -11.51 3.88
N GLU A 76 -2.26 -10.33 4.44
CA GLU A 76 -3.59 -9.70 4.50
C GLU A 76 -3.87 -8.71 3.35
N TYR A 77 -2.83 -8.32 2.60
CA TYR A 77 -2.90 -7.28 1.58
C TYR A 77 -2.67 -7.88 0.19
N THR A 78 -3.38 -7.34 -0.80
CA THR A 78 -3.10 -7.64 -2.22
C THR A 78 -2.07 -6.68 -2.78
N THR A 79 -2.06 -5.44 -2.27
CA THR A 79 -1.37 -4.32 -2.90
C THR A 79 -0.74 -3.41 -1.85
N ILE A 80 0.50 -2.99 -2.10
CA ILE A 80 1.27 -2.02 -1.31
C ILE A 80 1.57 -0.84 -2.22
N VAL A 81 1.15 0.36 -1.81
CA VAL A 81 1.32 1.61 -2.58
C VAL A 81 2.29 2.53 -1.84
N LEU A 82 3.39 2.93 -2.48
CA LEU A 82 4.43 3.76 -1.87
C LEU A 82 4.89 4.87 -2.84
N ALA A 83 5.41 5.97 -2.29
CA ALA A 83 6.23 6.87 -3.08
C ALA A 83 7.57 6.18 -3.45
N PRO A 84 8.17 6.48 -4.60
CA PRO A 84 9.48 5.94 -4.98
C PRO A 84 10.55 6.15 -3.90
N ALA A 85 10.56 7.29 -3.22
CA ALA A 85 11.51 7.60 -2.14
C ALA A 85 11.36 6.69 -0.89
N HIS A 86 10.23 5.99 -0.75
CA HIS A 86 9.95 5.08 0.38
C HIS A 86 10.08 3.61 -0.02
N CYS A 87 10.61 3.33 -1.22
CA CYS A 87 10.80 1.98 -1.72
C CYS A 87 12.28 1.72 -2.01
N ASP A 88 12.81 0.64 -1.45
CA ASP A 88 14.11 0.07 -1.79
C ASP A 88 13.95 -1.40 -2.20
N GLU A 89 15.08 -2.08 -2.44
CA GLU A 89 15.12 -3.49 -2.82
C GLU A 89 14.46 -4.39 -1.77
N ALA A 90 14.66 -4.10 -0.47
CA ALA A 90 14.10 -4.91 0.61
C ALA A 90 12.57 -4.87 0.64
N VAL A 91 11.95 -3.75 0.27
CA VAL A 91 10.49 -3.64 0.12
C VAL A 91 10.00 -4.47 -1.07
N ALA A 92 10.68 -4.37 -2.21
CA ALA A 92 10.32 -5.13 -3.41
C ALA A 92 10.39 -6.65 -3.15
N GLU A 93 11.51 -7.11 -2.57
CA GLU A 93 11.69 -8.51 -2.17
C GLU A 93 10.60 -8.99 -1.20
N ALA A 94 10.28 -8.16 -0.20
CA ALA A 94 9.22 -8.49 0.76
C ALA A 94 7.85 -8.62 0.07
N CYS A 95 7.52 -7.71 -0.85
CA CYS A 95 6.26 -7.80 -1.61
C CYS A 95 6.21 -9.06 -2.47
N THR A 96 7.29 -9.42 -3.15
CA THR A 96 7.38 -10.65 -3.93
C THR A 96 7.21 -11.89 -3.05
N ALA A 97 7.96 -11.97 -1.94
CA ALA A 97 7.90 -13.11 -1.02
C ALA A 97 6.49 -13.29 -0.43
N GLU A 98 5.84 -12.18 -0.10
CA GLU A 98 4.49 -12.17 0.46
C GLU A 98 3.40 -12.16 -0.61
N GLY A 99 3.70 -12.22 -1.91
CA GLY A 99 2.69 -12.25 -2.97
C GLY A 99 1.83 -10.98 -3.06
N CYS A 100 2.37 -9.83 -2.68
CA CYS A 100 1.73 -8.53 -2.81
C CYS A 100 2.20 -7.84 -4.10
N ALA A 101 1.28 -7.15 -4.78
CA ALA A 101 1.66 -6.20 -5.82
C ALA A 101 2.24 -4.94 -5.19
N LEU A 102 3.43 -4.52 -5.64
CA LEU A 102 4.04 -3.25 -5.27
C LEU A 102 3.75 -2.21 -6.35
N ILE A 103 3.12 -1.10 -5.96
CA ILE A 103 2.78 0.01 -6.84
C ILE A 103 3.48 1.28 -6.36
N LEU A 104 4.30 1.88 -7.24
CA LEU A 104 4.97 3.14 -6.95
C LEU A 104 4.15 4.31 -7.49
N THR A 105 3.65 5.18 -6.62
CA THR A 105 2.81 6.31 -7.02
C THR A 105 3.61 7.58 -7.21
N THR A 106 3.23 8.38 -8.20
CA THR A 106 3.72 9.76 -8.38
C THR A 106 2.71 10.80 -7.92
N LEU A 107 1.55 10.38 -7.40
CA LEU A 107 0.62 11.30 -6.74
C LEU A 107 1.35 11.95 -5.56
N PRO A 108 1.15 13.26 -5.33
CA PRO A 108 1.88 13.97 -4.31
C PRO A 108 1.71 13.28 -2.95
N VAL A 109 2.84 13.11 -2.26
CA VAL A 109 2.91 12.60 -0.90
C VAL A 109 3.05 13.74 0.08
#